data_AF-A0A1H3S526-F1
#
_entry.id   AF-A0A1H3S526-F1
#
_cell.length_a   1.000
_cell.length_b   1.000
_cell.length_c   1.000
_cell.angle_alpha   90.00
_cell.angle_beta   90.00
_cell.angle_gamma   90.00
#
_symmetry.space_group_name_H-M   'P 1'
#
loop_
_entity.id
_entity.type
_entity.pdbx_description
1 polymer ?
#
loop_
_entity_poly.entity_id
_entity_poly.type
_entity_poly.pdbx_seq_one_letter_code
_entity_poly.pdbx_strand_id
1 'polypeptide(L)'
;MTGRRLAETRRAWHGVAELLLAGPQYRDSGTIRLRVVPGGFATTKTPELRVEGADLVVGEQRLALPGNTPAGLAAAADIEAGVPDIYDDHSGVREDEALVVDVAIAAYLGAWFTEGEAALRRAVPSQMPVLWPEHFDVSVTENEVNYGISPGDAWHNEPYAYVGPWTARQGEFWNAPFGAARSIEELPNADAIVAFFDEGRAQL
;
A
#
# COMPACT_ATOMS: atom_id res chain seq x y z
N MET A 1 4.71 -19.40 -1.13
CA MET A 1 3.33 -18.83 -1.17
C MET A 1 2.73 -19.18 -2.52
N THR A 2 1.41 -19.40 -2.65
CA THR A 2 0.81 -19.56 -3.99
C THR A 2 0.48 -18.18 -4.54
N GLY A 3 0.89 -17.87 -5.78
CA GLY A 3 0.69 -16.53 -6.36
C GLY A 3 -0.78 -16.07 -6.37
N ARG A 4 -1.73 -17.02 -6.44
CA ARG A 4 -3.17 -16.73 -6.32
C ARG A 4 -3.54 -16.16 -4.95
N ARG A 5 -3.09 -16.79 -3.86
CA ARG A 5 -3.41 -16.31 -2.49
C ARG A 5 -2.80 -14.94 -2.22
N LEU A 6 -1.64 -14.66 -2.82
CA LEU A 6 -1.01 -13.34 -2.76
C LEU A 6 -1.91 -12.29 -3.41
N ALA A 7 -2.33 -12.53 -4.66
CA ALA A 7 -3.21 -11.62 -5.38
C ALA A 7 -4.55 -11.40 -4.68
N GLU A 8 -5.19 -12.46 -4.14
CA GLU A 8 -6.44 -12.36 -3.38
C GLU A 8 -6.27 -11.51 -2.12
N THR A 9 -5.22 -11.76 -1.33
CA THR A 9 -4.94 -11.03 -0.09
C THR A 9 -4.59 -9.56 -0.38
N ARG A 10 -3.74 -9.31 -1.38
CA ARG A 10 -3.41 -7.95 -1.82
C ARG A 10 -4.67 -7.20 -2.25
N ARG A 11 -5.52 -7.79 -3.08
CA ARG A 11 -6.75 -7.14 -3.54
C ARG A 11 -7.69 -6.84 -2.38
N ALA A 12 -7.84 -7.75 -1.43
CA ALA A 12 -8.64 -7.53 -0.23
C ALA A 12 -8.07 -6.38 0.62
N TRP A 13 -6.75 -6.33 0.84
CA TRP A 13 -6.09 -5.23 1.53
C TRP A 13 -6.24 -3.88 0.81
N HIS A 14 -6.09 -3.85 -0.51
CA HIS A 14 -6.33 -2.68 -1.33
C HIS A 14 -7.77 -2.19 -1.15
N GLY A 15 -8.76 -3.08 -1.29
CA GLY A 15 -10.17 -2.72 -1.08
C GLY A 15 -10.47 -2.21 0.33
N VAL A 16 -9.85 -2.78 1.37
CA VAL A 16 -9.99 -2.27 2.75
C VAL A 16 -9.37 -0.88 2.89
N ALA A 17 -8.20 -0.65 2.29
CA ALA A 17 -7.54 0.66 2.30
C ALA A 17 -8.42 1.74 1.68
N GLU A 18 -9.12 1.44 0.59
CA GLU A 18 -10.03 2.37 -0.07
C GLU A 18 -11.36 2.52 0.69
N LEU A 19 -12.09 1.41 0.86
CA LEU A 19 -13.48 1.40 1.30
C LEU A 19 -13.64 1.70 2.79
N LEU A 20 -12.69 1.27 3.61
CA LEU A 20 -12.81 1.30 5.07
C LEU A 20 -11.86 2.28 5.74
N LEU A 21 -10.85 2.80 5.03
CA LEU A 21 -9.91 3.77 5.61
C LEU A 21 -9.94 5.09 4.84
N ALA A 22 -9.52 5.10 3.57
CA ALA A 22 -9.37 6.32 2.78
C ALA A 22 -10.70 7.03 2.53
N GLY A 23 -11.75 6.30 2.16
CA GLY A 23 -13.09 6.87 1.95
C GLY A 23 -13.69 7.52 3.20
N PRO A 24 -13.80 6.80 4.33
CA PRO A 24 -14.26 7.39 5.59
C PRO A 24 -13.43 8.60 6.03
N GLN A 25 -12.10 8.49 5.95
CA GLN A 25 -11.19 9.59 6.27
C GLN A 25 -11.34 10.78 5.31
N TYR A 26 -11.60 10.53 4.04
CA TYR A 26 -11.81 11.60 3.07
C TYR A 26 -13.09 12.38 3.38
N ARG A 27 -14.19 11.68 3.69
CA ARG A 27 -15.45 12.31 4.09
C ARG A 27 -15.33 13.17 5.34
N ASP A 28 -14.57 12.71 6.34
CA ASP A 28 -14.47 13.41 7.62
C ASP A 28 -13.33 14.46 7.67
N SER A 29 -12.21 14.19 6.98
CA SER A 29 -10.96 14.96 7.10
C SER A 29 -10.39 15.47 5.77
N GLY A 30 -11.03 15.19 4.63
CA GLY A 30 -10.62 15.68 3.31
C GLY A 30 -9.29 15.14 2.78
N THR A 31 -8.80 14.01 3.33
CA THR A 31 -7.54 13.39 2.91
C THR A 31 -7.70 11.88 2.73
N ILE A 32 -7.05 11.35 1.70
CA ILE A 32 -6.96 9.90 1.44
C ILE A 32 -5.63 9.31 1.91
N ARG A 33 -4.70 10.15 2.40
CA ARG A 33 -3.36 9.71 2.80
C ARG A 33 -3.44 8.70 3.95
N LEU A 34 -2.82 7.54 3.75
CA LEU A 34 -2.64 6.51 4.75
C LEU A 34 -1.15 6.46 5.15
N ARG A 35 -0.86 5.76 6.24
CA ARG A 35 0.49 5.54 6.75
C ARG A 35 0.71 4.06 7.03
N VAL A 36 1.95 3.63 6.90
CA VAL A 36 2.35 2.30 7.38
C VAL A 36 2.33 2.27 8.91
N VAL A 37 1.89 1.15 9.46
CA VAL A 37 2.01 0.79 10.88
C VAL A 37 2.55 -0.64 11.00
N PRO A 38 3.08 -1.06 12.16
CA PRO A 38 3.51 -2.44 12.34
C PRO A 38 2.42 -3.43 11.92
N GLY A 39 2.73 -4.27 10.93
CA GLY A 39 1.81 -5.30 10.44
C GLY A 39 0.71 -4.83 9.49
N GLY A 40 0.69 -3.56 9.07
CA GLY A 40 -0.32 -3.07 8.12
C GLY A 40 -0.27 -1.57 7.88
N PHE A 41 -1.45 -0.93 7.88
CA PHE A 41 -1.59 0.48 7.51
C PHE A 41 -2.76 1.14 8.24
N ALA A 42 -2.72 2.46 8.36
CA ALA A 42 -3.67 3.23 9.16
C ALA A 42 -4.05 4.55 8.49
N THR A 43 -5.18 5.11 8.92
CA THR A 43 -5.51 6.51 8.64
C THR A 43 -4.49 7.46 9.28
N THR A 44 -4.39 8.67 8.72
CA THR A 44 -3.56 9.75 9.26
C THR A 44 -4.38 10.79 10.02
N LYS A 45 -5.70 10.76 9.85
CA LYS A 45 -6.73 11.61 10.45
C LYS A 45 -7.94 10.77 10.85
N THR A 46 -8.92 11.41 11.47
CA THR A 46 -10.20 10.79 11.84
C THR A 46 -10.92 10.25 10.60
N PRO A 47 -11.62 9.10 10.72
CA PRO A 47 -11.66 8.20 11.88
C PRO A 47 -10.33 7.47 12.10
N GLU A 48 -9.97 7.22 13.36
CA GLU A 48 -8.74 6.48 13.73
C GLU A 48 -8.94 4.98 13.49
N LEU A 49 -8.57 4.54 12.28
CA LEU A 49 -8.74 3.18 11.80
C LEU A 49 -7.39 2.62 11.37
N ARG A 50 -7.17 1.33 11.58
CA ARG A 50 -5.98 0.64 11.07
C ARG A 50 -6.25 -0.80 10.75
N VAL A 51 -5.49 -1.32 9.80
CA VAL A 51 -5.36 -2.74 9.53
C VAL A 51 -4.11 -3.24 10.22
N GLU A 52 -4.24 -4.34 10.96
CA GLU A 52 -3.13 -5.11 11.51
C GLU A 52 -3.26 -6.56 11.07
N GLY A 53 -2.45 -6.98 10.10
CA GLY A 53 -2.52 -8.31 9.52
C GLY A 53 -3.89 -8.60 8.90
N ALA A 54 -4.67 -9.45 9.56
CA ALA A 54 -5.98 -9.88 9.10
C ALA A 54 -7.15 -9.25 9.88
N ASP A 55 -6.91 -8.16 10.62
CA ASP A 55 -7.95 -7.46 11.39
C ASP A 55 -8.05 -5.99 10.97
N LEU A 56 -9.28 -5.47 10.90
CA LEU A 56 -9.57 -4.04 11.03
C LEU A 56 -9.65 -3.71 12.53
N VAL A 57 -8.97 -2.66 12.96
CA VAL A 57 -8.89 -2.24 14.36
C VAL A 57 -9.47 -0.84 14.54
N VAL A 58 -10.41 -0.72 15.47
CA VAL A 58 -11.18 0.50 15.76
C VAL A 58 -11.18 0.70 17.27
N GLY A 59 -10.40 1.67 17.77
CA GLY A 59 -10.12 1.78 19.20
C GLY A 59 -9.56 0.46 19.77
N GLU A 60 -10.29 -0.14 20.72
CA GLU A 60 -9.97 -1.44 21.34
C GLU A 60 -10.58 -2.65 20.59
N GLN A 61 -11.48 -2.43 19.63
CA GLN A 61 -12.15 -3.49 18.89
C GLN A 61 -11.27 -4.01 17.75
N ARG A 62 -11.26 -5.34 17.58
CA ARG A 62 -10.67 -6.03 16.43
C ARG A 62 -11.74 -6.78 15.67
N LEU A 63 -11.86 -6.47 14.38
CA LEU A 63 -12.84 -7.05 13.48
C LEU A 63 -12.09 -7.83 12.40
N ALA A 64 -12.28 -9.16 12.36
CA ALA A 64 -11.59 -10.02 11.42
C ALA A 64 -11.95 -9.68 9.97
N LEU A 65 -10.96 -9.49 9.10
CA LEU A 65 -11.17 -9.31 7.67
C LEU A 65 -11.67 -10.59 6.98
N PRO A 66 -11.06 -11.78 7.18
CA PRO A 66 -11.43 -12.99 6.43
C PRO A 66 -12.91 -13.35 6.59
N GLY A 67 -13.62 -13.48 5.47
CA GLY A 67 -15.02 -13.90 5.41
C GLY A 67 -16.04 -12.82 5.78
N ASN A 68 -15.62 -11.66 6.31
CA ASN A 68 -16.48 -10.49 6.46
C ASN A 68 -16.51 -9.68 5.17
N THR A 69 -17.48 -8.77 5.05
CA THR A 69 -17.61 -7.83 3.94
C THR A 69 -17.23 -6.42 4.39
N PRO A 70 -16.78 -5.53 3.48
CA PRO A 70 -16.55 -4.13 3.83
C PRO A 70 -17.79 -3.47 4.46
N ALA A 71 -18.99 -3.67 3.91
CA ALA A 71 -20.22 -3.13 4.50
C ALA A 71 -20.50 -3.64 5.91
N GLY A 72 -20.27 -4.93 6.17
CA GLY A 72 -20.45 -5.52 7.50
C GLY A 72 -19.44 -4.99 8.52
N LEU A 73 -18.17 -4.84 8.10
CA LEU A 73 -17.11 -4.26 8.92
C LEU A 73 -17.37 -2.78 9.22
N ALA A 74 -17.82 -2.02 8.22
CA ALA A 74 -18.15 -0.60 8.37
C ALA A 74 -19.31 -0.40 9.35
N ALA A 75 -20.37 -1.21 9.24
CA ALA A 75 -21.48 -1.19 10.18
C ALA A 75 -21.05 -1.55 11.61
N ALA A 76 -20.17 -2.54 11.77
CA ALA A 76 -19.62 -2.91 13.09
C ALA A 76 -18.69 -1.84 13.68
N ALA A 77 -18.04 -1.05 12.82
CA ALA A 77 -17.13 0.03 13.18
C ALA A 77 -17.81 1.41 13.31
N ASP A 78 -19.13 1.50 13.06
CA ASP A 78 -19.89 2.75 13.02
C ASP A 78 -19.30 3.78 12.03
N ILE A 79 -18.90 3.30 10.85
CA ILE A 79 -18.43 4.14 9.74
C ILE A 79 -19.24 3.85 8.47
N GLU A 80 -19.28 4.81 7.56
CA GLU A 80 -19.81 4.60 6.21
C GLU A 80 -18.71 3.96 5.35
N ALA A 81 -18.96 2.83 4.69
CA ALA A 81 -18.02 2.28 3.69
C ALA A 81 -18.07 3.07 2.38
N GLY A 82 -17.05 2.94 1.54
CA GLY A 82 -17.10 3.41 0.15
C GLY A 82 -15.84 4.14 -0.25
N VAL A 83 -15.46 4.06 -1.53
CA VAL A 83 -14.23 4.67 -2.07
C VAL A 83 -14.34 6.21 -2.09
N PRO A 84 -13.21 6.94 -2.02
CA PRO A 84 -13.17 8.36 -2.38
C PRO A 84 -13.58 8.58 -3.84
N ASP A 85 -14.30 9.67 -4.12
CA ASP A 85 -14.80 10.04 -5.46
C ASP A 85 -13.82 10.93 -6.26
N ILE A 86 -12.53 10.87 -5.92
CA ILE A 86 -11.48 11.76 -6.46
C ILE A 86 -10.47 11.05 -7.37
N TYR A 87 -10.64 9.75 -7.61
CA TYR A 87 -9.86 8.95 -8.54
C TYR A 87 -10.72 7.81 -9.10
N ASP A 88 -10.41 7.33 -10.31
CA ASP A 88 -11.25 6.36 -11.04
C ASP A 88 -10.78 4.90 -10.95
N ASP A 89 -9.50 4.68 -10.64
CA ASP A 89 -8.92 3.33 -10.55
C ASP A 89 -9.06 2.78 -9.13
N HIS A 90 -9.59 1.57 -9.02
CA HIS A 90 -9.96 0.97 -7.74
C HIS A 90 -9.55 -0.51 -7.70
N SER A 91 -9.40 -1.05 -6.49
CA SER A 91 -9.18 -2.49 -6.24
C SER A 91 -10.23 -3.42 -6.86
N GLY A 92 -11.41 -2.87 -7.18
CA GLY A 92 -12.58 -3.59 -7.67
C GLY A 92 -13.26 -4.45 -6.61
N VAL A 93 -12.87 -4.36 -5.33
CA VAL A 93 -13.58 -5.00 -4.21
C VAL A 93 -14.94 -4.32 -4.02
N ARG A 94 -16.00 -5.12 -3.93
CA ARG A 94 -17.34 -4.59 -3.65
C ARG A 94 -17.62 -4.54 -2.15
N GLU A 95 -18.49 -3.63 -1.74
CA GLU A 95 -18.88 -3.49 -0.33
C GLU A 95 -19.54 -4.75 0.27
N ASP A 96 -20.22 -5.54 -0.57
CA ASP A 96 -20.89 -6.79 -0.19
C ASP A 96 -20.05 -8.05 -0.44
N GLU A 97 -18.81 -7.89 -0.92
CA GLU A 97 -17.92 -9.00 -1.24
C GLU A 97 -17.23 -9.54 0.03
N ALA A 98 -17.20 -10.86 0.19
CA ALA A 98 -16.45 -11.49 1.27
C ALA A 98 -14.94 -11.36 1.04
N LEU A 99 -14.23 -10.77 2.01
CA LEU A 99 -12.80 -10.56 1.92
C LEU A 99 -12.04 -11.88 2.08
N VAL A 100 -11.11 -12.13 1.16
CA VAL A 100 -10.20 -13.28 1.20
C VAL A 100 -8.82 -12.79 1.63
N VAL A 101 -8.48 -13.02 2.89
CA VAL A 101 -7.20 -12.62 3.47
C VAL A 101 -6.51 -13.86 4.05
N ASP A 102 -5.32 -14.18 3.56
CA ASP A 102 -4.45 -15.18 4.16
C ASP A 102 -3.54 -14.50 5.21
N VAL A 103 -3.57 -15.01 6.44
CA VAL A 103 -2.85 -14.41 7.58
C VAL A 103 -1.33 -14.38 7.36
N ALA A 104 -0.76 -15.42 6.76
CA ALA A 104 0.69 -15.48 6.55
C ALA A 104 1.12 -14.51 5.45
N ILE A 105 0.29 -14.34 4.41
CA ILE A 105 0.55 -13.36 3.35
C ILE A 105 0.35 -11.94 3.85
N ALA A 106 -0.68 -11.68 4.67
CA ALA A 106 -0.87 -10.38 5.31
C ALA A 106 0.34 -10.00 6.17
N ALA A 107 0.88 -10.94 6.96
CA ALA A 107 2.12 -10.71 7.72
C ALA A 107 3.32 -10.43 6.80
N TYR A 108 3.44 -11.16 5.69
CA TYR A 108 4.50 -10.97 4.69
C TYR A 108 4.43 -9.58 4.03
N LEU A 109 3.25 -9.15 3.58
CA LEU A 109 3.04 -7.82 2.99
C LEU A 109 3.26 -6.69 4.02
N GLY A 110 2.82 -6.89 5.26
CA GLY A 110 3.03 -5.93 6.34
C GLY A 110 4.51 -5.74 6.69
N ALA A 111 5.29 -6.83 6.67
CA ALA A 111 6.74 -6.77 6.83
C ALA A 111 7.40 -6.02 5.66
N TRP A 112 6.98 -6.28 4.42
CA TRP A 112 7.45 -5.55 3.25
C TRP A 112 7.21 -4.05 3.33
N PHE A 113 5.99 -3.62 3.69
CA PHE A 113 5.70 -2.20 3.91
C PHE A 113 6.52 -1.59 5.04
N THR A 114 6.75 -2.32 6.13
CA THR A 114 7.55 -1.83 7.26
C THR A 114 9.01 -1.58 6.85
N GLU A 115 9.64 -2.54 6.17
CA GLU A 115 11.02 -2.41 5.68
C GLU A 115 11.14 -1.33 4.60
N GLY A 116 10.20 -1.29 3.66
CA GLY A 116 10.18 -0.31 2.59
C GLY A 116 9.95 1.12 3.08
N GLU A 117 9.06 1.32 4.07
CA GLU A 117 8.85 2.64 4.67
C GLU A 117 10.11 3.15 5.38
N ALA A 118 10.79 2.26 6.12
CA ALA A 118 12.07 2.58 6.75
C ALA A 118 13.14 2.96 5.71
N ALA A 119 13.19 2.25 4.57
CA ALA A 119 14.08 2.58 3.47
C ALA A 119 13.75 3.95 2.84
N LEU A 120 12.48 4.26 2.58
CA LEU A 120 12.04 5.54 2.04
C LEU A 120 12.43 6.71 2.98
N ARG A 121 12.22 6.57 4.30
CA ARG A 121 12.65 7.58 5.28
C ARG A 121 14.15 7.84 5.26
N ARG A 122 14.96 6.81 4.97
CA ARG A 122 16.42 6.93 4.88
C ARG A 122 16.86 7.55 3.56
N ALA A 123 16.25 7.12 2.45
CA ALA A 123 16.61 7.57 1.12
C ALA A 123 16.17 9.02 0.84
N VAL A 124 15.01 9.43 1.39
CA VAL A 124 14.41 10.75 1.15
C VAL A 124 13.91 11.34 2.48
N PRO A 125 14.83 11.75 3.39
CA PRO A 125 14.48 12.18 4.74
C PRO A 125 13.69 13.50 4.80
N SER A 126 13.66 14.25 3.69
CA SER A 126 12.91 15.50 3.54
C SER A 126 11.40 15.27 3.38
N GLN A 127 10.98 14.05 3.04
CA GLN A 127 9.59 13.69 2.75
C GLN A 127 9.05 12.68 3.76
N MET A 128 7.74 12.69 3.95
CA MET A 128 7.04 11.66 4.72
C MET A 128 6.45 10.62 3.77
N PRO A 129 6.79 9.32 3.93
CA PRO A 129 6.15 8.27 3.15
C PRO A 129 4.64 8.26 3.38
N VAL A 130 3.90 8.11 2.28
CA VAL A 130 2.44 7.99 2.27
C VAL A 130 2.09 6.68 1.60
N LEU A 131 1.19 5.92 2.21
CA LEU A 131 0.50 4.84 1.50
C LEU A 131 -0.65 5.47 0.71
N TRP A 132 -0.58 5.41 -0.62
CA TRP A 132 -1.61 5.94 -1.50
C TRP A 132 -2.64 4.86 -1.79
N PRO A 133 -3.92 5.05 -1.42
CA PRO A 133 -4.93 4.01 -1.61
C PRO A 133 -5.25 3.77 -3.10
N GLU A 134 -5.07 4.76 -3.98
CA GLU A 134 -5.34 4.64 -5.42
C GLU A 134 -4.40 3.66 -6.14
N HIS A 135 -3.14 3.56 -5.70
CA HIS A 135 -2.14 2.64 -6.25
C HIS A 135 -1.80 1.49 -5.30
N PHE A 136 -2.24 1.61 -4.05
CA PHE A 136 -1.93 0.73 -2.94
C PHE A 136 -0.43 0.48 -2.74
N ASP A 137 0.37 1.52 -2.89
CA ASP A 137 1.81 1.53 -2.67
C ASP A 137 2.22 2.60 -1.64
N VAL A 138 3.37 2.38 -0.99
CA VAL A 138 3.96 3.36 -0.09
C VAL A 138 5.01 4.12 -0.87
N SER A 139 4.90 5.44 -0.96
CA SER A 139 5.84 6.22 -1.77
C SER A 139 6.15 7.60 -1.19
N VAL A 140 7.24 8.16 -1.71
CA VAL A 140 7.60 9.59 -1.58
C VAL A 140 7.94 10.15 -2.95
N THR A 141 7.80 11.46 -3.11
CA THR A 141 8.24 12.18 -4.32
C THR A 141 9.28 13.22 -3.96
N GLU A 142 10.42 13.19 -4.66
CA GLU A 142 11.45 14.22 -4.55
C GLU A 142 12.00 14.53 -5.94
N ASN A 143 12.11 15.83 -6.28
CA ASN A 143 12.65 16.30 -7.55
C ASN A 143 12.03 15.64 -8.80
N GLU A 144 10.70 15.56 -8.84
CA GLU A 144 9.94 14.93 -9.94
C GLU A 144 10.23 13.43 -10.14
N VAL A 145 10.61 12.74 -9.05
CA VAL A 145 10.84 11.29 -9.03
C VAL A 145 10.07 10.66 -7.89
N ASN A 146 9.27 9.65 -8.23
CA ASN A 146 8.55 8.83 -7.26
C ASN A 146 9.43 7.65 -6.85
N TYR A 147 9.66 7.47 -5.56
CA TYR A 147 10.29 6.28 -4.99
C TYR A 147 9.22 5.54 -4.22
N GLY A 148 9.04 4.25 -4.48
CA GLY A 148 7.93 3.54 -3.87
C GLY A 148 8.14 2.06 -3.67
N ILE A 149 7.22 1.51 -2.88
CA ILE A 149 7.19 0.16 -2.34
C ILE A 149 5.80 -0.39 -2.63
N SER A 150 5.72 -1.26 -3.62
CA SER A 150 4.47 -1.88 -4.07
C SER A 150 4.33 -3.29 -3.50
N PRO A 151 3.14 -3.72 -3.06
CA PRO A 151 2.86 -5.11 -2.69
C PRO A 151 2.67 -6.02 -3.93
N GLY A 152 3.00 -5.51 -5.12
CA GLY A 152 2.68 -6.09 -6.41
C GLY A 152 1.40 -5.51 -6.98
N ASP A 153 1.17 -5.70 -8.27
CA ASP A 153 0.00 -5.19 -9.00
C ASP A 153 -0.24 -6.03 -10.27
N ALA A 154 -0.96 -5.47 -11.26
CA ALA A 154 -1.21 -6.12 -12.55
C ALA A 154 0.03 -6.14 -13.46
N TRP A 155 1.00 -5.25 -13.26
CA TRP A 155 2.26 -5.21 -14.01
C TRP A 155 3.26 -6.24 -13.45
N HIS A 156 3.40 -6.34 -12.13
CA HIS A 156 4.25 -7.32 -11.47
C HIS A 156 3.58 -7.90 -10.23
N ASN A 157 3.32 -9.21 -10.23
CA ASN A 157 2.49 -9.83 -9.19
C ASN A 157 3.14 -9.87 -7.80
N GLU A 158 4.46 -10.04 -7.72
CA GLU A 158 5.18 -10.10 -6.44
C GLU A 158 5.51 -8.70 -5.93
N PRO A 159 5.79 -8.51 -4.63
CA PRO A 159 6.20 -7.21 -4.11
C PRO A 159 7.50 -6.70 -4.76
N TYR A 160 7.59 -5.40 -4.99
CA TYR A 160 8.74 -4.76 -5.62
C TYR A 160 8.91 -3.31 -5.15
N ALA A 161 10.12 -2.79 -5.25
CA ALA A 161 10.38 -1.36 -5.10
C ALA A 161 10.59 -0.73 -6.48
N TYR A 162 10.30 0.57 -6.61
CA TYR A 162 10.45 1.28 -7.87
C TYR A 162 11.07 2.69 -7.73
N VAL A 163 11.67 3.15 -8.83
CA VAL A 163 12.08 4.53 -9.07
C VAL A 163 11.41 5.00 -10.35
N GLY A 164 10.49 5.96 -10.23
CA GLY A 164 9.64 6.44 -11.32
C GLY A 164 9.80 7.94 -11.58
N PRO A 165 10.72 8.36 -12.46
CA PRO A 165 10.81 9.76 -12.87
C PRO A 165 9.60 10.18 -13.70
N TRP A 166 9.11 11.40 -13.52
CA TRP A 166 7.96 11.93 -14.29
C TRP A 166 8.26 11.98 -15.79
N THR A 167 9.51 12.20 -16.16
CA THR A 167 9.99 12.03 -17.54
C THR A 167 10.59 10.64 -17.69
N ALA A 168 9.93 9.82 -18.51
CA ALA A 168 10.35 8.46 -18.80
C ALA A 168 11.81 8.39 -19.28
N ARG A 169 12.53 7.39 -18.79
CA ARG A 169 13.92 7.12 -19.13
C ARG A 169 14.04 5.76 -19.82
N GLN A 170 15.17 5.55 -20.49
CA GLN A 170 15.45 4.36 -21.29
C GLN A 170 16.84 3.86 -20.96
N GLY A 171 17.04 2.55 -20.97
CA GLY A 171 18.31 1.91 -20.66
C GLY A 171 18.10 0.60 -19.89
N GLU A 172 19.20 -0.11 -19.62
CA GLU A 172 19.16 -1.40 -18.91
C GLU A 172 18.53 -1.29 -17.51
N PHE A 173 18.82 -0.20 -16.80
CA PHE A 173 18.24 0.09 -15.48
C PHE A 173 16.74 0.44 -15.54
N TRP A 174 16.33 1.18 -16.58
CA TRP A 174 14.95 1.66 -16.76
C TRP A 174 14.09 0.57 -17.40
N ASN A 175 13.83 -0.48 -16.61
CA ASN A 175 13.26 -1.77 -17.02
C ASN A 175 11.72 -1.85 -16.92
N ALA A 176 11.04 -0.77 -16.55
CA ALA A 176 9.59 -0.70 -16.37
C ALA A 176 8.99 0.49 -17.16
N PRO A 177 7.70 0.42 -17.57
CA PRO A 177 7.07 1.50 -18.34
C PRO A 177 7.00 2.83 -17.56
N PHE A 178 7.05 2.77 -16.24
CA PHE A 178 7.04 3.91 -15.33
C PHE A 178 8.44 4.27 -14.81
N GLY A 179 9.51 3.54 -15.16
CA GLY A 179 10.87 3.78 -14.67
C GLY A 179 11.67 2.51 -14.45
N ALA A 180 12.16 2.31 -13.23
CA ALA A 180 12.91 1.14 -12.83
C ALA A 180 12.22 0.42 -11.67
N ALA A 181 12.32 -0.89 -11.63
CA ALA A 181 11.79 -1.70 -10.55
C ALA A 181 12.70 -2.91 -10.25
N ARG A 182 12.73 -3.31 -8.98
CA ARG A 182 13.39 -4.52 -8.50
C ARG A 182 12.46 -5.27 -7.57
N SER A 183 12.37 -6.58 -7.77
CA SER A 183 11.54 -7.46 -6.96
C SER A 183 12.08 -7.56 -5.53
N ILE A 184 11.22 -7.95 -4.60
CA ILE A 184 11.61 -8.21 -3.20
C ILE A 184 12.71 -9.29 -3.08
N GLU A 185 12.80 -10.23 -4.03
CA GLU A 185 13.88 -11.24 -4.05
C GLU A 185 15.26 -10.62 -4.29
N GLU A 186 15.30 -9.51 -5.03
CA GLU A 186 16.51 -8.73 -5.30
C GLU A 186 16.82 -7.72 -4.17
N LEU A 187 15.86 -7.47 -3.29
CA LEU A 187 15.90 -6.43 -2.25
C LEU A 187 15.66 -7.03 -0.85
N PRO A 188 16.62 -7.82 -0.32
CA PRO A 188 16.40 -8.64 0.88
C PRO A 188 16.23 -7.84 2.18
N ASN A 189 16.50 -6.54 2.20
CA ASN A 189 16.43 -5.67 3.38
C ASN A 189 16.38 -4.18 3.00
N ALA A 190 16.13 -3.32 3.98
CA ALA A 190 16.10 -1.87 3.79
C ALA A 190 17.39 -1.27 3.19
N ASP A 191 18.58 -1.82 3.47
CA ASP A 191 19.83 -1.32 2.88
C ASP A 191 19.88 -1.54 1.37
N ALA A 192 19.43 -2.70 0.90
CA ALA A 192 19.34 -3.01 -0.52
C ALA A 192 18.32 -2.11 -1.23
N ILE A 193 17.19 -1.81 -0.57
CA ILE A 193 16.18 -0.88 -1.10
C ILE A 193 16.76 0.54 -1.23
N VAL A 194 17.45 1.04 -0.19
CA VAL A 194 18.11 2.35 -0.24
C VAL A 194 19.16 2.40 -1.35
N ALA A 195 19.99 1.38 -1.49
CA ALA A 195 20.99 1.31 -2.55
C ALA A 195 20.37 1.35 -3.96
N PHE A 196 19.23 0.67 -4.14
CA PHE A 196 18.46 0.73 -5.39
C PHE A 196 17.91 2.15 -5.66
N PHE A 197 17.37 2.83 -4.65
CA PHE A 197 16.90 4.21 -4.79
C PHE A 197 18.04 5.19 -5.11
N ASP A 198 19.20 5.04 -4.46
CA ASP A 198 20.38 5.85 -4.73
C ASP A 198 20.94 5.62 -6.14
N GLU A 199 20.95 4.36 -6.61
CA GLU A 199 21.30 4.02 -7.99
C GLU A 199 20.36 4.69 -8.98
N GLY A 200 19.04 4.61 -8.75
CA GLY A 200 18.06 5.27 -9.59
C GLY A 200 18.26 6.77 -9.65
N ARG A 201 18.54 7.41 -8.50
CA ARG A 201 18.85 8.85 -8.44
C ARG A 201 20.11 9.21 -9.22
N ALA A 202 21.14 8.36 -9.18
CA ALA A 202 22.39 8.59 -9.90
C ALA A 202 22.25 8.46 -11.43
N GLN A 203 21.16 7.86 -11.92
CA GLN A 203 20.89 7.65 -13.36
C GLN A 203 19.87 8.64 -13.97
N LEU A 204 19.40 9.63 -13.21
CA LEU A 204 18.43 10.66 -13.65
C LEU A 204 19.04 11.71 -14.60
#